data_AF-A0A8X6IT92-F1
#
_entry.id   AF-A0A8X6IT92-F1
#
_cell.length_a   1.000
_cell.length_b   1.000
_cell.length_c   1.000
_cell.angle_alpha   90.00
_cell.angle_beta   90.00
_cell.angle_gamma   90.00
#
_symmetry.space_group_name_H-M   'P 1'
#
loop_
_entity.id
_entity.type
_entity.pdbx_description
1 polymer ?
#
loop_
_entity_poly.entity_id
_entity_poly.type
_entity_poly.pdbx_seq_one_letter_code
_entity_poly.pdbx_strand_id
1 'polypeptide(L)'
;MRSHILEHLFALDLIDLVIKRRHEKSLIKEQSLPFTQEIRNFVYAFLDEEEMKIHRIFTTVQGKQIVNNKTFPDFVESFRHNCFPFIDTFEEMLTYCIILCQITLLVYKNGAELAPSIALVEISDFAKAYTSTKFQSENTFWLRLGMKPQLSIELPVSFFAEVETADIHPERRDKLQMLYNHLKKQFKRVLTV
;
A
#
# COMPACT_ATOMS: atom_id res chain seq x y z
N MET A 1 3.14 -15.43 17.21
CA MET A 1 2.59 -14.51 16.17
C MET A 1 1.09 -14.60 15.99
N ARG A 2 0.36 -13.49 16.16
CA ARG A 2 -1.02 -13.35 15.66
C ARG A 2 -0.98 -12.67 14.29
N SER A 3 -1.66 -13.28 13.32
CA SER A 3 -1.88 -12.92 11.91
C SER A 3 -1.75 -11.42 11.55
N HIS A 4 -0.69 -11.05 10.79
CA HIS A 4 -0.52 -9.74 10.10
C HIS A 4 -1.24 -9.68 8.74
N ILE A 5 -2.26 -10.50 8.56
CA ILE A 5 -2.83 -10.79 7.24
C ILE A 5 -3.62 -9.59 6.73
N LEU A 6 -4.38 -8.94 7.60
CA LEU A 6 -5.29 -7.85 7.23
C LEU A 6 -4.51 -6.59 6.85
N GLU A 7 -3.39 -6.31 7.53
CA GLU A 7 -2.51 -5.19 7.23
C GLU A 7 -1.85 -5.33 5.85
N HIS A 8 -1.38 -6.53 5.53
CA HIS A 8 -0.79 -6.81 4.22
C HIS A 8 -1.84 -6.80 3.12
N LEU A 9 -3.02 -7.38 3.35
CA LEU A 9 -4.14 -7.30 2.41
C LEU A 9 -4.56 -5.85 2.16
N PHE A 10 -4.66 -5.05 3.23
CA PHE A 10 -4.92 -3.62 3.14
C PHE A 10 -3.90 -2.89 2.27
N ALA A 11 -2.62 -3.09 2.53
CA ALA A 11 -1.56 -2.46 1.76
C ALA A 11 -1.58 -2.92 0.28
N LEU A 12 -1.74 -4.22 0.03
CA LEU A 12 -1.84 -4.78 -1.33
C LEU A 12 -3.01 -4.21 -2.11
N ASP A 13 -4.21 -4.26 -1.53
CA ASP A 13 -5.43 -3.79 -2.19
C ASP A 13 -5.37 -2.30 -2.46
N LEU A 14 -4.77 -1.52 -1.56
CA LEU A 14 -4.67 -0.07 -1.74
C LEU A 14 -3.69 0.26 -2.86
N ILE A 15 -2.52 -0.37 -2.87
CA ILE A 15 -1.54 -0.20 -3.95
C ILE A 15 -2.17 -0.59 -5.30
N ASP A 16 -2.84 -1.74 -5.36
CA ASP A 16 -3.49 -2.23 -6.56
C ASP A 16 -4.63 -1.32 -7.02
N LEU A 17 -5.45 -0.79 -6.10
CA LEU A 17 -6.50 0.17 -6.39
C LEU A 17 -5.96 1.46 -7.03
N VAL A 18 -4.88 2.02 -6.47
CA VAL A 18 -4.23 3.23 -7.01
C VAL A 18 -3.62 2.97 -8.39
N ILE A 19 -3.04 1.77 -8.62
CA ILE A 19 -2.53 1.35 -9.93
C ILE A 19 -3.67 1.25 -10.95
N LYS A 20 -4.74 0.54 -10.61
CA LYS A 20 -5.86 0.28 -11.53
C LYS A 20 -6.56 1.55 -11.97
N ARG A 21 -6.73 2.54 -11.08
CA ARG A 21 -7.30 3.86 -11.44
C ARG A 21 -6.58 4.50 -12.64
N ARG A 22 -5.26 4.38 -12.74
CA ARG A 22 -4.51 4.94 -13.88
C ARG A 22 -4.85 4.29 -15.22
N HIS A 23 -5.27 3.02 -15.21
CA HIS A 23 -5.55 2.24 -16.41
C HIS A 23 -7.04 2.22 -16.76
N GLU A 24 -7.92 2.18 -15.77
CA GLU A 24 -9.36 2.04 -15.95
C GLU A 24 -10.06 3.37 -15.70
N LYS A 25 -10.15 4.21 -16.74
CA LYS A 25 -11.09 5.37 -16.73
C LYS A 25 -12.56 4.95 -16.86
N SER A 26 -12.84 3.67 -17.13
CA SER A 26 -14.19 3.16 -17.35
C SER A 26 -14.67 2.30 -16.18
N LEU A 27 -15.75 2.78 -15.55
CA LEU A 27 -16.70 2.09 -14.66
C LEU A 27 -16.29 0.69 -14.16
N ILE A 28 -15.99 0.68 -12.86
CA ILE A 28 -15.83 -0.44 -11.92
C ILE A 28 -16.74 -1.61 -12.31
N LYS A 29 -16.17 -2.62 -12.95
CA LYS A 29 -16.79 -3.95 -13.03
C LYS A 29 -16.03 -4.90 -12.13
N GLU A 30 -16.73 -5.31 -11.08
CA GLU A 30 -16.54 -6.56 -10.31
C GLU A 30 -15.11 -7.08 -10.28
N GLN A 31 -14.32 -6.62 -9.30
CA GLN A 31 -13.08 -7.30 -8.93
C GLN A 31 -13.08 -7.67 -7.45
N SER A 32 -12.58 -8.88 -7.20
CA SER A 32 -12.43 -9.55 -5.91
C SER A 32 -11.51 -8.75 -5.00
N LEU A 33 -12.08 -7.81 -4.26
CA LEU A 33 -11.36 -6.93 -3.36
C LEU A 33 -12.21 -6.74 -2.08
N PRO A 34 -11.59 -6.76 -0.89
CA PRO A 34 -12.28 -6.60 0.39
C PRO A 34 -12.65 -5.15 0.70
N PHE A 35 -12.10 -4.13 0.00
CA PHE A 35 -12.53 -2.75 0.23
C PHE A 35 -14.00 -2.53 -0.11
N THR A 36 -14.72 -1.85 0.80
CA THR A 36 -16.09 -1.37 0.53
C THR A 36 -16.12 -0.40 -0.65
N GLN A 37 -17.28 -0.25 -1.28
CA GLN A 37 -17.47 0.70 -2.36
C GLN A 37 -17.23 2.16 -1.91
N GLU A 38 -17.53 2.46 -0.65
CA GLU A 38 -17.30 3.78 -0.04
C GLU A 38 -15.80 4.12 -0.01
N ILE A 39 -14.96 3.20 0.48
CA ILE A 39 -13.50 3.39 0.50
C ILE A 39 -12.94 3.55 -0.91
N ARG A 40 -13.42 2.76 -1.87
CA ARG A 40 -12.99 2.90 -3.28
C ARG A 40 -13.36 4.26 -3.85
N ASN A 41 -14.59 4.71 -3.63
CA ASN A 41 -15.07 6.01 -4.09
C ASN A 41 -14.25 7.13 -3.46
N PHE A 42 -13.94 7.04 -2.16
CA PHE A 42 -13.09 7.99 -1.47
C PHE A 42 -11.68 8.06 -2.10
N VAL A 43 -11.02 6.92 -2.29
CA VAL A 43 -9.67 6.85 -2.88
C VAL A 43 -9.67 7.48 -4.27
N TYR A 44 -10.66 7.17 -5.09
CA TYR A 44 -10.76 7.71 -6.45
C TYR A 44 -11.05 9.21 -6.46
N ALA A 45 -12.03 9.67 -5.69
CA ALA A 45 -12.36 11.09 -5.60
C ALA A 45 -11.17 11.92 -5.10
N PHE A 46 -10.48 11.44 -4.05
CA PHE A 46 -9.27 12.07 -3.54
C PHE A 46 -8.19 12.19 -4.61
N LEU A 47 -7.92 11.10 -5.33
CA LEU A 47 -6.90 11.10 -6.38
C LEU A 47 -7.32 11.93 -7.62
N ASP A 48 -8.61 12.02 -7.94
CA ASP A 48 -9.12 12.91 -9.00
C ASP A 48 -8.83 14.39 -8.68
N GLU A 49 -8.92 14.78 -7.41
CA GLU A 49 -8.68 16.15 -6.96
C GLU A 49 -7.18 16.44 -6.75
N GLU A 50 -6.44 15.52 -6.14
CA GLU A 50 -5.12 15.80 -5.57
C GLU A 50 -3.94 15.26 -6.39
N GLU A 51 -4.16 14.37 -7.39
CA GLU A 51 -3.06 13.71 -8.11
C GLU A 51 -2.05 14.68 -8.72
N MET A 52 -2.53 15.78 -9.33
CA MET A 52 -1.65 16.78 -9.93
C MET A 52 -0.82 17.53 -8.90
N LYS A 53 -1.37 17.78 -7.71
CA LYS A 53 -0.64 18.41 -6.60
C LYS A 53 0.42 17.47 -6.06
N ILE A 54 0.08 16.19 -5.85
CA ILE A 54 1.02 15.13 -5.43
C ILE A 54 2.18 15.03 -6.43
N HIS A 55 1.88 15.03 -7.73
CA HIS A 55 2.91 14.96 -8.77
C HIS A 55 3.85 16.19 -8.76
N ARG A 56 3.32 17.40 -8.57
CA ARG A 56 4.12 18.63 -8.47
C ARG A 56 5.02 18.63 -7.23
N ILE A 57 4.51 18.17 -6.08
CA ILE A 57 5.31 18.03 -4.86
C ILE A 57 6.44 17.03 -5.12
N PHE A 58 6.13 15.86 -5.65
CA PHE A 58 7.12 14.82 -5.93
C PHE A 58 8.22 15.30 -6.89
N THR A 59 7.85 15.92 -8.01
CA THR A 59 8.82 16.44 -9.00
C THR A 59 9.69 17.56 -8.42
N THR A 60 9.14 18.42 -7.57
CA THR A 60 9.91 19.46 -6.87
C THR A 60 10.94 18.86 -5.93
N VAL A 61 10.56 17.82 -5.17
CA VAL A 61 11.51 17.12 -4.28
C VAL A 61 12.56 16.35 -5.08
N GLN A 62 12.16 15.68 -6.16
CA GLN A 62 13.07 14.94 -7.02
C GLN A 62 14.13 15.85 -7.68
N GLY A 63 13.74 17.09 -8.04
CA GLY A 63 14.68 18.09 -8.55
C GLY A 63 15.74 18.52 -7.53
N LYS A 64 15.51 18.29 -6.24
CA LYS A 64 16.46 18.57 -5.15
C LYS A 64 17.25 17.33 -4.72
N GLN A 65 16.63 16.14 -4.79
CA GLN A 65 17.22 14.88 -4.37
C GLN A 65 16.72 13.73 -5.25
N ILE A 66 17.64 12.94 -5.80
CA ILE A 66 17.27 11.76 -6.58
C ILE A 66 16.66 10.70 -5.65
N VAL A 67 15.38 10.38 -5.88
CA VAL A 67 14.68 9.30 -5.19
C VAL A 67 14.86 8.00 -5.96
N ASN A 68 15.57 7.02 -5.37
CA ASN A 68 15.85 5.70 -5.93
C ASN A 68 15.65 4.61 -4.87
N ASN A 69 15.92 3.33 -5.19
CA ASN A 69 15.72 2.22 -4.25
C ASN A 69 16.39 2.41 -2.87
N LYS A 70 17.52 3.13 -2.80
CA LYS A 70 18.25 3.37 -1.55
C LYS A 70 17.68 4.54 -0.76
N THR A 71 17.28 5.61 -1.46
CA THR A 71 16.82 6.87 -0.83
C THR A 71 15.30 6.93 -0.63
N PHE A 72 14.55 6.00 -1.21
CA PHE A 72 13.09 5.97 -1.08
C PHE A 72 12.60 5.73 0.37
N PRO A 73 13.16 4.79 1.16
CA PRO A 73 12.76 4.64 2.57
C PRO A 73 12.93 5.94 3.37
N ASP A 74 14.10 6.57 3.28
CA ASP A 74 14.39 7.86 3.94
C ASP A 74 13.43 8.97 3.48
N PHE A 75 13.09 8.97 2.19
CA PHE A 75 12.10 9.88 1.64
C PHE A 75 10.71 9.65 2.26
N VAL A 76 10.27 8.39 2.40
CA VAL A 76 8.96 8.05 2.99
C VAL A 76 8.91 8.49 4.45
N GLU A 77 9.94 8.19 5.22
CA GLU A 77 10.07 8.61 6.61
C GLU A 77 10.02 10.14 6.75
N SER A 78 10.85 10.85 5.97
CA SER A 78 10.86 12.32 5.94
C SER A 78 9.53 12.91 5.49
N PHE A 79 8.89 12.34 4.47
CA PHE A 79 7.58 12.77 3.98
C PHE A 79 6.51 12.63 5.07
N ARG A 80 6.49 11.49 5.76
CA ARG A 80 5.59 11.27 6.89
C ARG A 80 5.80 12.32 7.98
N HIS A 81 7.04 12.55 8.42
CA HIS A 81 7.31 13.50 9.50
C HIS A 81 7.01 14.96 9.14
N ASN A 82 7.22 15.36 7.89
CA ASN A 82 7.05 16.75 7.47
C ASN A 82 5.62 17.08 7.03
N CYS A 83 4.93 16.14 6.37
CA CYS A 83 3.60 16.39 5.79
C CYS A 83 2.47 15.82 6.66
N PHE A 84 2.74 14.78 7.45
CA PHE A 84 1.78 14.11 8.32
C PHE A 84 2.36 13.93 9.73
N PRO A 85 2.78 15.02 10.41
CA PRO A 85 3.41 14.94 11.73
C PRO A 85 2.47 14.34 12.78
N PHE A 86 1.16 14.49 12.58
CA PHE A 86 0.11 13.91 13.40
C PHE A 86 -0.92 13.25 12.47
N ILE A 87 -1.23 11.99 12.74
CA ILE A 87 -2.29 11.24 12.05
C ILE A 87 -3.20 10.72 13.16
N ASP A 88 -4.29 11.43 13.40
CA ASP A 88 -5.19 11.15 14.52
C ASP A 88 -6.54 10.61 14.05
N THR A 89 -6.94 10.93 12.83
CA THR A 89 -8.19 10.44 12.22
C THR A 89 -7.96 9.30 11.24
N PHE A 90 -9.01 8.51 11.02
CA PHE A 90 -8.99 7.41 10.06
C PHE A 90 -8.80 7.94 8.63
N GLU A 91 -9.40 9.09 8.33
CA GLU A 91 -9.34 9.78 7.06
C GLU A 91 -7.91 10.27 6.77
N GLU A 92 -7.21 10.84 7.75
CA GLU A 92 -5.80 11.22 7.62
C GLU A 92 -4.89 10.01 7.38
N MET A 93 -5.13 8.91 8.11
CA MET A 93 -4.40 7.65 7.95
C MET A 93 -4.55 7.12 6.52
N LEU A 94 -5.80 7.05 6.03
CA LEU A 94 -6.09 6.58 4.68
C LEU A 94 -5.51 7.52 3.62
N THR A 95 -5.60 8.84 3.83
CA THR A 95 -5.03 9.87 2.95
C THR A 95 -3.51 9.71 2.83
N TYR A 96 -2.80 9.55 3.95
CA TYR A 96 -1.38 9.29 3.96
C TYR A 96 -1.02 8.05 3.13
N CYS A 97 -1.71 6.93 3.35
CA CYS A 97 -1.47 5.69 2.62
C CYS A 97 -1.74 5.84 1.11
N ILE A 98 -2.81 6.56 0.71
CA ILE A 98 -3.12 6.84 -0.70
C ILE A 98 -2.00 7.65 -1.36
N ILE A 99 -1.53 8.71 -0.70
CA ILE A 99 -0.45 9.55 -1.23
C ILE A 99 0.84 8.73 -1.34
N LEU A 100 1.16 7.91 -0.35
CA LEU A 100 2.32 7.03 -0.38
C LEU A 100 2.25 6.04 -1.55
N CYS A 101 1.09 5.42 -1.82
CA CYS A 101 0.87 4.61 -3.01
C CYS A 101 1.13 5.39 -4.30
N GLN A 102 0.58 6.61 -4.43
CA GLN A 102 0.76 7.42 -5.63
C GLN A 102 2.23 7.84 -5.83
N ILE A 103 2.93 8.25 -4.76
CA ILE A 103 4.36 8.56 -4.82
C ILE A 103 5.15 7.31 -5.23
N THR A 104 4.81 6.14 -4.68
CA THR A 104 5.44 4.87 -5.04
C THR A 104 5.35 4.59 -6.54
N LEU A 105 4.21 4.90 -7.17
CA LEU A 105 4.07 4.78 -8.64
C LEU A 105 5.02 5.71 -9.38
N LEU A 106 5.17 6.95 -8.93
CA LEU A 106 6.06 7.94 -9.55
C LEU A 106 7.53 7.54 -9.39
N VAL A 107 7.92 7.09 -8.20
CA VAL A 107 9.28 6.61 -7.90
C VAL A 107 9.61 5.37 -8.72
N TYR A 108 8.68 4.42 -8.81
CA TYR A 108 8.83 3.22 -9.64
C TYR A 108 8.98 3.57 -11.13
N LYS A 109 8.17 4.51 -11.66
CA LYS A 109 8.29 5.02 -13.04
C LYS A 109 9.66 5.62 -13.34
N ASN A 110 10.35 6.11 -12.32
CA ASN A 110 11.70 6.67 -12.43
C ASN A 110 12.83 5.65 -12.20
N GLY A 111 12.52 4.35 -12.24
CA GLY A 111 13.51 3.26 -12.22
C GLY A 111 13.79 2.65 -10.85
N ALA A 112 13.09 3.08 -9.80
CA ALA A 112 13.19 2.46 -8.47
C ALA A 112 12.32 1.19 -8.38
N GLU A 113 12.80 0.08 -8.92
CA GLU A 113 12.04 -1.17 -9.01
C GLU A 113 11.54 -1.74 -7.67
N LEU A 114 12.20 -1.42 -6.55
CA LEU A 114 11.86 -1.92 -5.22
C LEU A 114 10.83 -1.06 -4.48
N ALA A 115 10.47 0.11 -5.01
CA ALA A 115 9.53 1.02 -4.37
C ALA A 115 8.19 0.36 -3.96
N PRO A 116 7.57 -0.52 -4.78
CA PRO A 116 6.33 -1.20 -4.40
C PRO A 116 6.48 -2.09 -3.17
N SER A 117 7.59 -2.80 -3.04
CA SER A 117 7.87 -3.67 -1.90
C SER A 117 8.09 -2.86 -0.63
N ILE A 118 8.80 -1.74 -0.75
CA ILE A 118 9.04 -0.81 0.38
C ILE A 118 7.70 -0.23 0.84
N ALA A 119 6.88 0.28 -0.08
CA ALA A 119 5.58 0.83 0.24
C ALA A 119 4.63 -0.20 0.87
N LEU A 120 4.67 -1.45 0.41
CA LEU A 120 3.88 -2.54 0.99
C LEU A 120 4.20 -2.73 2.49
N VAL A 121 5.50 -2.80 2.83
CA VAL A 121 5.95 -2.94 4.22
C VAL A 121 5.56 -1.71 5.04
N GLU A 122 5.85 -0.51 4.53
CA GLU A 122 5.56 0.75 5.23
C GLU A 122 4.07 0.94 5.51
N ILE A 123 3.19 0.65 4.54
CA ILE A 123 1.74 0.79 4.73
C ILE A 123 1.23 -0.28 5.70
N SER A 124 1.74 -1.51 5.63
CA SER A 124 1.37 -2.60 6.52
C SER A 124 1.76 -2.30 7.97
N ASP A 125 3.02 -1.92 8.20
CA ASP A 125 3.52 -1.58 9.54
C ASP A 125 2.84 -0.33 10.10
N PHE A 126 2.57 0.66 9.24
CA PHE A 126 1.83 1.85 9.65
C PHE A 126 0.38 1.53 10.03
N ALA A 127 -0.33 0.72 9.24
CA ALA A 127 -1.69 0.31 9.56
C ALA A 127 -1.76 -0.44 10.89
N LYS A 128 -0.81 -1.36 11.13
CA LYS A 128 -0.66 -2.07 12.41
C LYS A 128 -0.41 -1.13 13.59
N ALA A 129 0.51 -0.18 13.43
CA ALA A 129 0.82 0.80 14.46
C ALA A 129 -0.40 1.67 14.76
N TYR A 130 -1.13 2.11 13.73
CA TYR A 130 -2.31 2.94 13.89
C TYR A 130 -3.45 2.19 14.59
N THR A 131 -3.78 0.96 14.17
CA THR A 131 -4.84 0.16 14.80
C THR A 131 -4.55 -0.19 16.25
N SER A 132 -3.28 -0.45 16.58
CA SER A 132 -2.88 -0.81 17.96
C SER A 132 -2.79 0.37 18.92
N THR A 133 -2.55 1.59 18.43
CA THR A 133 -2.29 2.76 19.30
C THR A 133 -3.40 3.82 19.28
N LYS A 134 -4.12 3.97 18.17
CA LYS A 134 -5.05 5.08 17.95
C LYS A 134 -6.49 4.63 17.73
N PHE A 135 -6.72 3.39 17.30
CA PHE A 135 -8.06 2.91 17.01
C PHE A 135 -8.66 2.07 18.15
N GLN A 136 -9.92 2.35 18.50
CA GLN A 136 -10.57 1.77 19.69
C GLN A 136 -10.75 0.25 19.62
N SER A 137 -10.85 -0.31 18.40
CA SER A 137 -10.93 -1.75 18.19
C SER A 137 -10.43 -2.11 16.80
N GLU A 138 -9.41 -2.96 16.75
CA GLU A 138 -8.84 -3.52 15.52
C GLU A 138 -9.93 -4.15 14.62
N ASN A 139 -10.88 -4.89 15.18
CA ASN A 139 -11.98 -5.48 14.42
C ASN A 139 -12.88 -4.42 13.78
N THR A 140 -13.22 -3.36 14.51
CA THR A 140 -14.04 -2.26 13.97
C THR A 140 -13.30 -1.52 12.85
N PHE A 141 -11.98 -1.38 12.96
CA PHE A 141 -11.16 -0.77 11.92
C PHE A 141 -11.25 -1.54 10.60
N TRP A 142 -10.98 -2.84 10.65
CA TRP A 142 -10.98 -3.68 9.46
C TRP A 142 -12.38 -3.79 8.84
N LEU A 143 -13.42 -3.93 9.68
CA LEU A 143 -14.80 -3.94 9.21
C LEU A 143 -15.21 -2.64 8.53
N ARG A 144 -14.74 -1.47 9.01
CA ARG A 144 -14.96 -0.17 8.35
C ARG A 144 -14.35 -0.13 6.96
N LEU A 145 -13.21 -0.79 6.76
CA LEU A 145 -12.59 -0.95 5.45
C LEU A 145 -13.31 -1.98 4.56
N GLY A 146 -14.24 -2.79 5.10
CA GLY A 146 -14.88 -3.91 4.39
C GLY A 146 -14.12 -5.23 4.52
N MET A 147 -13.00 -5.21 5.25
CA MET A 147 -12.15 -6.37 5.51
C MET A 147 -12.72 -7.15 6.68
N LYS A 148 -13.27 -8.33 6.39
CA LYS A 148 -13.82 -9.19 7.44
C LYS A 148 -12.68 -10.00 8.07
N PRO A 149 -12.46 -9.92 9.40
CA PRO A 149 -11.49 -10.76 10.11
C PRO A 149 -11.84 -12.26 10.03
N GLN A 150 -13.08 -12.60 9.66
CA GLN A 150 -13.61 -13.95 9.50
C GLN A 150 -13.56 -14.46 8.06
N LEU A 151 -12.74 -13.86 7.20
CA LEU A 151 -12.42 -14.47 5.92
C LEU A 151 -11.60 -15.75 6.20
N SER A 152 -12.32 -16.85 6.38
CA SER A 152 -11.98 -18.15 5.83
C SER A 152 -11.81 -18.00 4.32
N ILE A 153 -10.82 -17.22 3.89
CA ILE A 153 -10.18 -17.51 2.64
C ILE A 153 -9.46 -18.81 2.98
N GLU A 154 -9.72 -19.85 2.20
CA GLU A 154 -8.71 -20.86 1.92
C GLU A 154 -7.51 -20.14 1.24
N LEU A 155 -6.83 -19.25 1.98
CA LEU A 155 -5.41 -19.01 1.74
C LEU A 155 -4.82 -20.32 2.22
N PRO A 156 -4.21 -21.13 1.34
CA PRO A 156 -3.80 -22.48 1.69
C PRO A 156 -3.07 -22.39 3.01
N VAL A 157 -3.53 -23.14 4.01
CA VAL A 157 -3.13 -23.04 5.43
C VAL A 157 -1.61 -23.23 5.64
N SER A 158 -0.87 -23.52 4.56
CA SER A 158 0.58 -23.41 4.40
C SER A 158 1.14 -21.99 4.17
N PHE A 159 0.33 -20.92 4.23
CA PHE A 159 0.74 -19.55 3.86
C PHE A 159 1.26 -18.69 5.04
N PHE A 160 0.87 -18.97 6.29
CA PHE A 160 1.16 -18.09 7.43
C PHE A 160 1.86 -18.73 8.65
N ALA A 161 2.34 -19.97 8.53
CA ALA A 161 3.36 -20.41 9.47
C ALA A 161 4.70 -19.79 9.03
N GLU A 162 5.40 -19.15 9.98
CA GLU A 162 6.83 -18.83 9.94
C GLU A 162 7.26 -17.41 9.46
N VAL A 163 6.96 -16.39 10.27
CA VAL A 163 7.74 -15.12 10.30
C VAL A 163 8.15 -14.79 11.73
N GLU A 164 8.59 -15.77 12.51
CA GLU A 164 9.30 -15.50 13.76
C GLU A 164 10.46 -16.49 13.83
N THR A 165 11.67 -15.95 13.97
CA THR A 165 12.99 -16.60 14.10
C THR A 165 13.80 -16.79 12.82
N ALA A 166 15.11 -16.57 13.00
CA ALA A 166 16.16 -16.32 12.02
C ALA A 166 16.49 -17.50 11.09
N ASP A 167 17.24 -17.21 10.03
CA ASP A 167 17.64 -18.04 8.88
C ASP A 167 16.52 -18.36 7.86
N ILE A 168 16.56 -17.64 6.74
CA ILE A 168 15.55 -17.68 5.68
C ILE A 168 15.71 -18.97 4.86
N HIS A 169 14.77 -19.91 5.04
CA HIS A 169 14.63 -21.10 4.20
C HIS A 169 14.18 -20.71 2.77
N PRO A 170 14.73 -21.32 1.69
CA PRO A 170 14.52 -20.89 0.29
C PRO A 170 13.06 -20.74 -0.15
N GLU A 171 12.17 -21.58 0.34
CA GLU A 171 10.76 -21.61 -0.07
C GLU A 171 9.93 -20.40 0.43
N ARG A 172 10.38 -19.72 1.50
CA ARG A 172 9.73 -18.48 1.99
C ARG A 172 10.09 -17.27 1.14
N ARG A 173 11.29 -17.28 0.54
CA ARG A 173 11.69 -16.31 -0.49
C ARG A 173 10.74 -16.39 -1.68
N ASP A 174 10.33 -17.59 -2.08
CA ASP A 174 9.52 -17.81 -3.29
C ASP A 174 8.10 -17.24 -3.19
N LYS A 175 7.47 -17.24 -2.01
CA LYS A 175 6.11 -16.69 -1.82
C LYS A 175 6.08 -15.16 -1.80
N LEU A 176 7.02 -14.52 -1.10
CA LEU A 176 7.23 -13.07 -1.19
C LEU A 176 7.67 -12.68 -2.60
N GLN A 177 8.50 -13.50 -3.24
CA GLN A 177 8.90 -13.33 -4.64
C GLN A 177 7.70 -13.45 -5.59
N MET A 178 6.72 -14.32 -5.35
CA MET A 178 5.51 -14.44 -6.16
C MET A 178 4.57 -13.24 -6.02
N LEU A 179 4.34 -12.74 -4.81
CA LEU A 179 3.57 -11.50 -4.59
C LEU A 179 4.29 -10.30 -5.20
N TYR A 180 5.60 -10.20 -4.99
CA TYR A 180 6.45 -9.23 -5.66
C TYR A 180 6.40 -9.37 -7.18
N ASN A 181 6.41 -10.60 -7.73
CA ASN A 181 6.31 -10.83 -9.17
C ASN A 181 4.92 -10.47 -9.72
N HIS A 182 3.86 -10.66 -8.94
CA HIS A 182 2.50 -10.22 -9.29
C HIS A 182 2.44 -8.70 -9.35
N LEU A 183 2.88 -8.01 -8.31
CA LEU A 183 2.99 -6.55 -8.28
C LEU A 183 3.90 -6.05 -9.41
N LYS A 184 5.10 -6.62 -9.57
CA LYS A 184 6.04 -6.30 -10.66
C LYS A 184 5.40 -6.49 -12.03
N LYS A 185 4.53 -7.48 -12.23
CA LYS A 185 3.79 -7.68 -13.48
C LYS A 185 2.75 -6.58 -13.71
N GLN A 186 2.01 -6.14 -12.69
CA GLN A 186 1.07 -5.03 -12.80
C GLN A 186 1.82 -3.70 -13.05
N PHE A 187 2.86 -3.43 -12.27
CA PHE A 187 3.72 -2.27 -12.42
C PHE A 187 4.44 -2.23 -13.78
N LYS A 188 4.89 -3.36 -14.33
CA LYS A 188 5.47 -3.42 -15.69
C LYS A 188 4.46 -3.04 -16.77
N ARG A 189 3.19 -3.40 -16.61
CA ARG A 189 2.10 -2.95 -17.52
C ARG A 189 1.90 -1.43 -17.46
N VAL A 190 2.12 -0.81 -16.30
CA VAL A 190 2.04 0.65 -16.06
C VAL A 190 3.14 1.45 -16.79
N LEU A 191 4.28 0.82 -17.10
CA LEU A 191 5.42 1.46 -17.78
C LEU A 191 5.35 1.41 -19.31
N THR A 192 4.50 0.53 -19.87
CA THR A 192 4.38 0.28 -21.32
C THR A 192 3.28 1.11 -22.01
N VAL A 193 2.64 2.02 -21.28
CA VAL A 193 1.64 2.99 -21.77
C VAL A 193 2.14 4.39 -21.47
#